data_AF-A0A3B9G5S6-F1
#
_entry.id   AF-A0A3B9G5S6-F1
#
_cell.length_a   1.000
_cell.length_b   1.000
_cell.length_c   1.000
_cell.angle_alpha   90.00
_cell.angle_beta   90.00
_cell.angle_gamma   90.00
#
_symmetry.space_group_name_H-M   'P 1'
#
loop_
_entity.id
_entity.type
_entity.pdbx_description
1 polymer ?
#
loop_
_entity_poly.entity_id
_entity_poly.type
_entity_poly.pdbx_seq_one_letter_code
_entity_poly.pdbx_strand_id
1 'polypeptide(L)'
;MACDAFFEEYQALPMATTSVIDAEQVTDNRLMQPLLGQQGSQDENPKFQTFFTWKQAKGKGNTAVGGLERTENRAELVGPWFNPSKSDRYYRLMFNYDYDNQLREPQALGNEIIWDRRVIGYHMGKDGKIGGKNDSDNVYSWNKSN
;
A
#
# COMPACT_ATOMS: atom_id res chain seq x y z
N MET A 1 -3.91 8.81 -8.32
CA MET A 1 -3.29 8.50 -7.01
C MET A 1 -1.78 8.27 -7.22
N ALA A 2 -0.97 8.11 -6.17
CA ALA A 2 0.50 7.98 -6.33
C ALA A 2 0.92 6.83 -7.27
N CYS A 3 0.26 5.67 -7.18
CA CYS A 3 0.52 4.54 -8.08
C CYS A 3 0.09 4.81 -9.53
N ASP A 4 -0.97 5.60 -9.76
CA ASP A 4 -1.37 5.99 -11.11
C ASP A 4 -0.34 6.93 -11.72
N ALA A 5 0.13 7.93 -10.97
CA ALA A 5 1.17 8.85 -11.45
C ALA A 5 2.50 8.13 -11.72
N PHE A 6 2.84 7.15 -10.88
CA PHE A 6 3.98 6.27 -11.12
C PHE A 6 3.80 5.46 -12.41
N PHE A 7 2.60 4.88 -12.62
CA PHE A 7 2.27 4.15 -13.84
C PHE A 7 2.28 5.04 -15.09
N GLU A 8 1.78 6.26 -15.00
CA GLU A 8 1.81 7.21 -16.12
C GLU A 8 3.26 7.53 -16.54
N GLU A 9 4.16 7.67 -15.58
CA GLU A 9 5.57 7.98 -15.85
C GLU A 9 6.36 6.77 -16.37
N TYR A 10 6.13 5.58 -15.82
CA TYR A 10 6.97 4.39 -16.06
C TYR A 10 6.29 3.26 -16.83
N GLN A 11 4.99 3.38 -17.11
CA GLN A 11 4.16 2.37 -17.78
C GLN A 11 4.18 1.01 -17.06
N ALA A 12 4.44 1.03 -15.75
CA ALA A 12 4.45 -0.13 -14.86
C ALA A 12 4.01 0.30 -13.46
N LEU A 13 3.35 -0.59 -12.73
CA LEU A 13 3.05 -0.38 -11.31
C LEU A 13 4.33 -0.53 -10.46
N PRO A 14 4.41 0.12 -9.30
CA PRO A 14 5.52 -0.11 -8.37
C PRO A 14 5.55 -1.58 -7.97
N MET A 15 6.74 -2.13 -7.85
CA MET A 15 7.02 -3.53 -7.53
C MET A 15 6.48 -4.54 -8.57
N ALA A 16 6.25 -4.11 -9.83
CA ALA A 16 5.69 -4.97 -10.88
C ALA A 16 6.50 -6.22 -11.23
N THR A 17 7.79 -6.29 -10.89
CA THR A 17 8.61 -7.49 -11.11
C THR A 17 8.40 -8.58 -10.06
N THR A 18 7.61 -8.32 -9.02
CA THR A 18 7.40 -9.28 -7.92
C THR A 18 6.30 -10.31 -8.19
N SER A 19 5.42 -10.06 -9.15
CA SER A 19 4.33 -10.97 -9.50
C SER A 19 3.89 -10.74 -10.95
N VAL A 20 3.39 -11.81 -11.58
CA VAL A 20 2.76 -11.77 -12.93
C VAL A 20 1.23 -11.84 -12.86
N ILE A 21 0.69 -11.85 -11.65
CA ILE A 21 -0.75 -11.83 -11.34
C ILE A 21 -1.00 -10.76 -10.28
N ASP A 22 -2.28 -10.43 -10.07
CA ASP A 22 -2.77 -9.74 -8.88
C ASP A 22 -2.01 -10.10 -7.60
N ALA A 23 -1.41 -9.11 -6.93
CA ALA A 23 -0.67 -9.36 -5.70
C ALA A 23 -0.77 -8.22 -4.68
N GLU A 24 -0.77 -8.62 -3.41
CA GLU A 24 -0.76 -7.70 -2.29
C GLU A 24 0.67 -7.27 -1.94
N GLN A 25 0.84 -5.97 -1.72
CA GLN A 25 2.02 -5.37 -1.12
C GLN A 25 1.61 -4.60 0.13
N VAL A 26 2.55 -4.38 1.03
CA VAL A 26 2.37 -3.51 2.20
C VAL A 26 3.11 -2.21 2.00
N THR A 27 2.64 -1.13 2.63
CA THR A 27 3.31 0.18 2.59
C THR A 27 4.55 0.27 3.49
N ASP A 28 5.38 -0.77 3.40
CA ASP A 28 6.67 -0.88 4.05
C ASP A 28 7.77 -0.18 3.24
N ASN A 29 9.02 -0.42 3.64
CA ASN A 29 10.17 0.18 3.00
C ASN A 29 10.29 -0.14 1.50
N ARG A 30 9.98 -1.36 1.09
CA ARG A 30 10.19 -1.79 -0.30
C ARG A 30 9.26 -1.04 -1.24
N LEU A 31 7.98 -0.91 -0.87
CA LEU A 31 6.99 -0.23 -1.71
C LEU A 31 7.10 1.29 -1.63
N MET A 32 7.38 1.83 -0.45
CA MET A 32 7.38 3.28 -0.28
C MET A 32 8.63 3.96 -0.83
N GLN A 33 9.77 3.26 -0.87
CA GLN A 33 11.01 3.77 -1.48
C GLN A 33 10.83 4.27 -2.92
N PRO A 34 10.34 3.45 -3.88
CA PRO A 34 10.12 3.89 -5.25
C PRO A 34 9.07 5.00 -5.33
N LEU A 35 8.02 4.97 -4.51
CA LEU A 35 6.99 6.01 -4.50
C LEU A 35 7.49 7.38 -3.98
N LEU A 36 8.59 7.40 -3.22
CA LEU A 36 9.19 8.61 -2.64
C LEU A 36 10.50 9.03 -3.31
N GLY A 37 10.92 8.32 -4.36
CA GLY A 37 12.16 8.60 -5.08
C GLY A 37 13.41 8.42 -4.22
N GLN A 38 13.45 7.40 -3.35
CA GLN A 38 14.65 7.13 -2.56
C GLN A 38 15.77 6.50 -3.41
N GLN A 39 17.02 6.83 -3.07
CA GLN A 39 18.19 6.37 -3.84
C GLN A 39 18.27 4.84 -3.97
N GLY A 40 17.87 4.11 -2.93
CA GLY A 40 17.86 2.64 -2.92
C GLY A 40 16.84 1.97 -3.85
N SER A 41 16.02 2.76 -4.57
CA SER A 41 14.98 2.26 -5.48
C SER A 41 15.17 2.73 -6.92
N GLN A 42 16.40 3.06 -7.32
CA GLN A 42 16.70 3.57 -8.66
C GLN A 42 16.25 2.62 -9.79
N ASP A 43 16.29 1.31 -9.55
CA ASP A 43 15.86 0.31 -10.54
C ASP A 43 14.36 0.42 -10.86
N GLU A 44 13.55 0.86 -9.90
CA GLU A 44 12.12 1.10 -10.09
C GLU A 44 11.78 2.56 -10.41
N ASN A 45 12.50 3.51 -9.81
CA ASN A 45 12.30 4.95 -10.00
C ASN A 45 13.62 5.63 -10.38
N PRO A 46 14.06 5.48 -11.64
CA PRO A 46 15.37 5.99 -12.09
C PRO A 46 15.46 7.51 -12.11
N LYS A 47 14.32 8.22 -12.10
CA LYS A 47 14.26 9.69 -12.08
C LYS A 47 14.19 10.27 -10.67
N PHE A 48 14.16 9.42 -9.63
CA PHE A 48 14.01 9.81 -8.22
C PHE A 48 12.81 10.75 -7.98
N GLN A 49 11.74 10.59 -8.76
CA GLN A 49 10.55 11.44 -8.64
C GLN A 49 9.75 11.07 -7.39
N THR A 50 9.22 12.07 -6.70
CA THR A 50 8.31 11.83 -5.57
C THR A 50 6.87 11.77 -6.08
N PHE A 51 6.25 10.59 -6.02
CA PHE A 51 4.85 10.37 -6.40
C PHE A 51 3.89 10.39 -5.21
N PHE A 52 4.41 10.18 -4.01
CA PHE A 52 3.63 10.15 -2.78
C PHE A 52 4.11 11.18 -1.76
N THR A 53 3.17 11.89 -1.14
CA THR A 53 3.44 12.78 -0.01
C THR A 53 2.34 12.66 1.02
N TRP A 54 2.71 12.71 2.30
CA TRP A 54 1.74 12.71 3.40
C TRP A 54 2.32 13.38 4.64
N LYS A 55 1.47 13.58 5.66
CA LYS A 55 1.92 14.10 6.96
C LYS A 55 2.92 13.12 7.61
N GLN A 56 3.85 13.68 8.37
CA GLN A 56 4.84 12.91 9.12
C GLN A 56 4.15 11.99 10.14
N ALA A 57 4.65 10.77 10.28
CA ALA A 57 4.23 9.85 11.34
C ALA A 57 4.54 10.44 12.73
N LYS A 58 3.71 10.10 13.71
CA LYS A 58 4.04 10.29 15.12
C LYS A 58 4.93 9.14 15.56
N GLY A 59 5.98 9.41 16.34
CA GLY A 59 6.95 8.40 16.77
C GLY A 59 7.96 8.04 15.67
N LYS A 60 8.81 7.04 15.95
CA LYS A 60 9.86 6.53 15.05
C LYS A 60 10.03 5.02 15.24
N GLY A 61 10.53 4.34 14.22
CA GLY A 61 10.78 2.90 14.20
C GLY A 61 9.54 2.14 14.64
N ASN A 62 9.67 1.30 15.66
CA ASN A 62 8.59 0.47 16.19
C ASN A 62 7.44 1.27 16.84
N THR A 63 7.60 2.56 17.06
CA THR A 63 6.55 3.43 17.63
C THR A 63 5.85 4.31 16.59
N ALA A 64 6.26 4.25 15.32
CA ALA A 64 5.66 5.05 14.26
C ALA A 64 4.18 4.70 14.07
N VAL A 65 3.33 5.74 13.99
CA VAL A 65 1.89 5.65 13.71
C VAL A 65 1.39 6.90 12.97
N GLY A 66 0.32 6.71 12.19
CA GLY A 66 -0.54 7.78 11.68
C GLY A 66 0.10 8.71 10.66
N GLY A 67 1.05 8.23 9.87
CA GLY A 67 1.65 9.02 8.81
C GLY A 67 2.84 8.35 8.13
N LEU A 68 3.59 9.16 7.39
CA LEU A 68 4.80 8.75 6.69
C LEU A 68 6.02 8.87 7.62
N GLU A 69 6.69 7.75 7.90
CA GLU A 69 8.02 7.72 8.51
C GLU A 69 9.06 7.72 7.39
N ARG A 70 9.86 8.79 7.25
CA ARG A 70 10.90 8.92 6.22
C ARG A 70 12.25 9.28 6.83
N THR A 71 13.28 8.54 6.46
CA THR A 71 14.69 8.87 6.62
C THR A 71 15.35 8.87 5.24
N GLU A 72 16.68 9.04 5.19
CA GLU A 72 17.45 8.99 3.94
C GLU A 72 17.31 7.64 3.22
N ASN A 73 17.33 6.54 3.98
CA ASN A 73 17.36 5.17 3.45
C ASN A 73 16.12 4.34 3.82
N ARG A 74 15.12 4.96 4.46
CA ARG A 74 13.91 4.28 4.88
C ARG A 74 12.67 5.11 4.63
N ALA A 75 11.59 4.49 4.16
CA ALA A 75 10.28 5.11 4.05
C ALA A 75 9.18 4.12 4.37
N GLU A 76 8.24 4.45 5.25
CA GLU A 76 7.11 3.57 5.56
C GLU A 76 5.88 4.42 5.81
N LEU A 77 4.73 4.02 5.25
CA LEU A 77 3.45 4.63 5.57
C LEU A 77 2.72 3.73 6.56
N VAL A 78 2.36 4.31 7.70
CA VAL A 78 1.68 3.59 8.79
C VAL A 78 0.33 4.22 9.10
N GLY A 79 -0.65 3.37 9.36
CA GLY A 79 -2.00 3.74 9.78
C GLY A 79 -2.04 4.34 11.18
N PRO A 80 -3.19 4.93 11.55
CA PRO A 80 -3.33 5.78 12.73
C PRO A 80 -3.30 5.02 14.06
N TRP A 81 -3.42 3.69 14.06
CA TRP A 81 -3.54 2.89 15.26
C TRP A 81 -2.20 2.34 15.74
N PHE A 82 -2.07 2.23 17.05
CA PHE A 82 -0.92 1.57 17.68
C PHE A 82 -1.24 0.07 17.85
N ASN A 83 -1.08 -0.70 16.77
CA ASN A 83 -1.20 -2.15 16.83
C ASN A 83 0.03 -2.77 17.54
N PRO A 84 -0.11 -3.89 18.28
CA PRO A 84 1.01 -4.52 18.98
C PRO A 84 2.18 -4.90 18.05
N SER A 85 1.86 -5.43 16.87
CA SER A 85 2.84 -5.62 15.80
C SER A 85 2.91 -4.40 14.89
N LYS A 86 4.12 -4.03 14.47
CA LYS A 86 4.31 -2.96 13.47
C LYS A 86 3.77 -3.36 12.09
N SER A 87 3.84 -4.64 11.73
CA SER A 87 3.32 -5.15 10.44
C SER A 87 1.85 -4.82 10.24
N ASP A 88 1.08 -4.81 11.33
CA ASP A 88 -0.38 -4.61 11.29
C ASP A 88 -0.76 -3.14 11.15
N ARG A 89 0.24 -2.25 11.20
CA ARG A 89 0.06 -0.81 11.02
C ARG A 89 0.29 -0.39 9.57
N TYR A 90 0.74 -1.28 8.69
CA TYR A 90 0.87 -0.91 7.28
C TYR A 90 -0.48 -0.92 6.61
N TYR A 91 -0.65 -0.01 5.66
CA TYR A 91 -1.69 -0.17 4.66
C TYR A 91 -1.29 -1.33 3.75
N ARG A 92 -2.29 -2.07 3.28
CA ARG A 92 -2.14 -3.15 2.31
C ARG A 92 -2.72 -2.67 0.98
N LEU A 93 -1.96 -2.84 -0.09
CA LEU A 93 -2.35 -2.47 -1.44
C LEU A 93 -2.40 -3.73 -2.30
N MET A 94 -3.52 -3.96 -2.96
CA MET A 94 -3.66 -5.02 -3.95
C MET A 94 -3.49 -4.39 -5.33
N PHE A 95 -2.52 -4.88 -6.10
CA PHE A 95 -2.12 -4.35 -7.41
C PHE A 95 -2.52 -5.29 -8.54
N ASN A 96 -3.05 -4.74 -9.63
CA ASN A 96 -3.36 -5.47 -10.87
C ASN A 96 -2.10 -5.51 -11.74
N TYR A 97 -1.25 -6.50 -11.50
CA TYR A 97 0.05 -6.63 -12.20
C TYR A 97 -0.04 -7.34 -13.55
N ASP A 98 -1.15 -8.04 -13.83
CA ASP A 98 -1.43 -8.67 -15.13
C ASP A 98 -2.12 -7.72 -16.13
N TYR A 99 -2.54 -6.53 -15.68
CA TYR A 99 -3.12 -5.46 -16.48
C TYR A 99 -4.39 -5.85 -17.25
N ASP A 100 -5.18 -6.77 -16.70
CA ASP A 100 -6.39 -7.32 -17.35
C ASP A 100 -7.69 -6.54 -17.02
N ASN A 101 -7.56 -5.44 -16.27
CA ASN A 101 -8.64 -4.58 -15.74
C ASN A 101 -9.59 -5.28 -14.74
N GLN A 102 -9.21 -6.46 -14.24
CA GLN A 102 -9.93 -7.19 -13.20
C GLN A 102 -9.04 -7.31 -11.97
N LEU A 103 -9.33 -6.51 -10.94
CA LEU A 103 -8.62 -6.63 -9.68
C LEU A 103 -9.46 -7.45 -8.71
N ARG A 104 -8.96 -8.60 -8.27
CA ARG A 104 -9.62 -9.40 -7.25
C ARG A 104 -9.35 -8.83 -5.87
N GLU A 105 -10.38 -8.77 -5.03
CA GLU A 105 -10.19 -8.47 -3.62
C GLU A 105 -9.17 -9.43 -2.96
N PRO A 106 -8.44 -8.98 -1.93
CA PRO A 106 -7.65 -9.88 -1.11
C PRO A 106 -8.52 -11.03 -0.60
N GLN A 107 -8.07 -12.27 -0.81
CA GLN A 107 -8.85 -13.48 -0.51
C GLN A 107 -9.34 -13.54 0.95
N ALA A 108 -8.60 -12.92 1.86
CA ALA A 108 -8.96 -12.91 3.27
C ALA A 108 -10.09 -11.93 3.62
N LEU A 109 -10.47 -11.04 2.70
CA LEU A 109 -11.58 -10.09 2.83
C LEU A 109 -12.85 -10.54 2.08
N GLY A 110 -12.68 -11.23 0.96
CA GLY A 110 -13.74 -11.55 0.02
C GLY A 110 -13.21 -12.18 -1.26
N ASN A 111 -14.02 -12.18 -2.32
CA ASN A 111 -13.67 -12.75 -3.62
C ASN A 111 -14.27 -11.93 -4.79
N GLU A 112 -14.54 -10.65 -4.55
CA GLU A 112 -15.16 -9.80 -5.56
C GLU A 112 -14.15 -9.36 -6.61
N ILE A 113 -14.65 -9.13 -7.82
CA ILE A 113 -13.88 -8.54 -8.92
C ILE A 113 -14.22 -7.07 -8.99
N ILE A 114 -13.18 -6.25 -8.90
CA ILE A 114 -13.25 -4.80 -9.02
C ILE A 114 -12.70 -4.43 -10.38
N TRP A 115 -13.56 -3.83 -11.20
CA TRP A 115 -13.22 -3.44 -12.57
C TRP A 115 -12.54 -2.07 -12.63
N ASP A 116 -11.71 -1.89 -13.65
CA ASP A 116 -11.10 -0.61 -14.02
C ASP A 116 -10.28 0.05 -12.87
N ARG A 117 -9.64 -0.78 -12.04
CA ARG A 117 -8.74 -0.34 -10.96
C ARG A 117 -7.38 -1.00 -11.09
N ARG A 118 -6.33 -0.18 -11.10
CA ARG A 118 -4.93 -0.68 -11.04
C ARG A 118 -4.50 -1.06 -9.62
N VAL A 119 -5.09 -0.40 -8.63
CA VAL A 119 -4.76 -0.60 -7.22
C VAL A 119 -5.97 -0.31 -6.35
N ILE A 120 -6.13 -1.12 -5.30
CA ILE A 120 -7.00 -0.84 -4.17
C ILE A 120 -6.19 -0.92 -2.89
N GLY A 121 -6.60 -0.21 -1.85
CA GLY A 121 -5.89 -0.14 -0.58
C GLY A 121 -6.81 -0.31 0.61
N TYR A 122 -6.31 -0.98 1.67
CA TYR A 122 -7.04 -1.16 2.91
C TYR A 122 -6.14 -1.14 4.15
N HIS A 123 -6.77 -1.04 5.32
CA HIS A 123 -6.12 -1.17 6.63
C HIS A 123 -7.00 -1.99 7.56
N MET A 124 -6.37 -2.89 8.34
CA MET A 124 -7.02 -3.81 9.28
C MET A 124 -7.36 -3.16 10.64
N GLY A 125 -7.69 -1.86 10.62
CA GLY A 125 -8.12 -1.14 11.82
C GLY A 125 -7.15 -1.19 13.02
N LYS A 126 -7.72 -0.97 14.20
CA LYS A 126 -7.06 -0.97 15.50
C LYS A 126 -6.79 -2.38 16.01
N ASP A 127 -7.65 -3.33 15.69
CA ASP A 127 -7.51 -4.70 16.18
C ASP A 127 -6.51 -5.53 15.34
N GLY A 128 -6.14 -5.04 14.15
CA GLY A 128 -5.20 -5.68 13.23
C GLY A 128 -5.79 -6.91 12.55
N LYS A 129 -7.12 -7.05 12.51
CA LYS A 129 -7.82 -8.24 12.06
C LYS A 129 -8.83 -7.91 10.97
N ILE A 130 -9.24 -8.95 10.29
CA ILE A 130 -10.20 -8.90 9.19
C ILE A 130 -11.27 -9.97 9.38
N GLY A 131 -12.45 -9.73 8.84
CA GLY A 131 -13.57 -10.65 8.79
C GLY A 131 -14.59 -10.49 9.92
N GLY A 132 -15.87 -10.52 9.53
CA GLY A 132 -17.01 -10.57 10.45
C GLY A 132 -17.07 -9.36 11.36
N LYS A 133 -17.15 -9.60 12.68
CA LYS A 133 -17.23 -8.51 13.67
C LYS A 133 -16.00 -7.60 13.73
N ASN A 134 -14.86 -8.04 13.18
CA ASN A 134 -13.61 -7.27 13.17
C ASN A 134 -13.58 -6.26 12.01
N ASP A 135 -14.51 -6.33 11.05
CA ASP A 135 -14.51 -5.40 9.92
C ASP A 135 -14.97 -3.97 10.28
N SER A 136 -15.45 -3.76 11.50
CA SER A 136 -16.08 -2.51 11.93
C SER A 136 -15.15 -1.30 11.97
N ASP A 137 -13.84 -1.51 12.16
CA ASP A 137 -12.81 -0.47 12.18
C ASP A 137 -11.84 -0.55 10.99
N ASN A 138 -12.11 -1.45 10.04
CA ASN A 138 -11.34 -1.59 8.81
C ASN A 138 -11.67 -0.45 7.84
N VAL A 139 -10.66 -0.03 7.08
CA VAL A 139 -10.78 1.04 6.09
C VAL A 139 -10.47 0.47 4.73
N TYR A 140 -11.34 0.72 3.75
CA TYR A 140 -11.21 0.24 2.37
C TYR A 140 -11.29 1.42 1.40
N SER A 141 -10.53 1.36 0.30
CA SER A 141 -10.58 2.37 -0.77
C SER A 141 -11.65 2.09 -1.82
N TRP A 142 -12.45 1.05 -1.64
CA TRP A 142 -13.52 0.62 -2.53
C TRP A 142 -14.78 0.31 -1.72
N ASN A 143 -15.91 0.29 -2.40
CA ASN A 143 -17.15 -0.15 -1.79
C ASN A 143 -17.11 -1.68 -1.73
N LYS A 144 -17.01 -2.22 -0.51
CA LYS A 144 -17.16 -3.65 -0.30
C LYS A 144 -18.62 -4.02 -0.55
N SER A 145 -18.92 -5.05 -1.35
CA SER A 145 -20.30 -5.55 -1.38
C SER A 145 -20.56 -6.33 -0.08
N ASN A 146 -21.74 -6.11 0.50
CA ASN A 146 -22.16 -6.72 1.77
C ASN A 146 -22.65 -8.15 1.57
#